data_AF-A0A650CMG9-F1
#
_entry.id   AF-A0A650CMG9-F1
#
_cell.length_a   1.000
_cell.length_b   1.000
_cell.length_c   1.000
_cell.angle_alpha   90.00
_cell.angle_beta   90.00
_cell.angle_gamma   90.00
#
_symmetry.space_group_name_H-M   'P 1'
#
loop_
_entity.id
_entity.type
_entity.pdbx_description
1 polymer ?
#
loop_
_entity_poly.entity_id
_entity_poly.type
_entity_poly.pdbx_seq_one_letter_code
_entity_poly.pdbx_strand_id
1 'polypeptide(L)'
;MKIISIKLTDEEYKELEEKARQEGYVLLSEYIRSVLFGRQTPIQSQITIDVNNPEIVNQITTKLERKIMDYINPFTAQIDEIKRKIADLAEKIEELESSKKSIEKTEKSEEKKQIKVETKKEQPQPKKTAIERLQEEGILFESELKALRDPTAFFNKLEREGAKIIYLESERIAMSQDFYNKFIGDISSIDTSDPEEAASKLEPKEAKLFRKLAKEALVIYDANSKGWKLAAQL
;
A
#
# COMPACT_ATOMS: atom_id res chain seq x y z
N MET A 1 -29.64 6.22 -47.46
CA MET A 1 -30.00 5.10 -46.57
C MET A 1 -30.30 3.88 -47.43
N LYS A 2 -29.66 2.72 -47.18
CA LYS A 2 -29.97 1.48 -47.90
C LYS A 2 -31.12 0.79 -47.16
N ILE A 3 -32.23 0.53 -47.84
CA ILE A 3 -33.39 -0.19 -47.29
C ILE A 3 -33.32 -1.63 -47.76
N ILE A 4 -33.38 -2.59 -46.84
CA ILE A 4 -33.46 -4.02 -47.13
C ILE A 4 -34.87 -4.47 -46.74
N SER A 5 -35.60 -5.05 -47.69
CA SER A 5 -36.92 -5.63 -47.45
C SER A 5 -36.85 -7.14 -47.67
N ILE A 6 -37.17 -7.91 -46.62
CA ILE A 6 -37.16 -9.37 -46.64
C ILE A 6 -38.61 -9.83 -46.56
N LYS A 7 -39.03 -10.72 -47.47
CA LYS A 7 -40.35 -11.36 -47.42
C LYS A 7 -40.20 -12.71 -46.74
N LEU A 8 -41.00 -12.94 -45.71
CA LEU A 8 -41.03 -14.17 -44.93
C LEU A 8 -42.47 -14.68 -44.93
N THR A 9 -42.62 -16.00 -44.84
CA THR A 9 -43.90 -16.62 -44.51
C THR A 9 -44.22 -16.45 -43.02
N ASP A 10 -45.48 -16.62 -42.64
CA ASP A 10 -45.91 -16.46 -41.24
C ASP A 10 -45.21 -17.45 -40.30
N GLU A 11 -44.90 -18.65 -40.79
CA GLU A 11 -44.17 -19.69 -40.04
C GLU A 11 -42.70 -19.30 -39.81
N GLU A 12 -42.02 -18.85 -40.87
CA GLU A 12 -40.61 -18.40 -40.80
C GLU A 12 -40.45 -17.17 -39.90
N TYR A 13 -41.40 -16.24 -39.96
CA TYR A 13 -41.39 -15.06 -39.09
C TYR A 13 -41.48 -15.46 -37.61
N LYS A 14 -42.38 -16.40 -37.29
CA LYS A 14 -42.58 -16.87 -35.91
C LYS A 14 -41.37 -17.63 -35.38
N GLU A 15 -40.73 -18.46 -36.21
CA GLU A 15 -39.52 -19.19 -35.83
C GLU A 15 -38.35 -18.22 -35.55
N LEU A 16 -38.20 -17.18 -36.37
CA LEU A 16 -37.17 -16.15 -36.16
C LEU A 16 -37.45 -15.30 -34.91
N GLU A 17 -38.71 -14.97 -34.63
CA GLU A 17 -39.09 -14.26 -33.41
C GLU A 17 -38.77 -15.07 -32.15
N GLU A 18 -39.02 -16.38 -32.19
CA GLU A 18 -38.74 -17.27 -31.07
C GLU A 18 -37.22 -17.42 -30.84
N LYS A 19 -36.44 -17.58 -31.90
CA LYS A 19 -34.97 -17.59 -31.83
C LYS A 19 -34.41 -16.26 -31.30
N ALA A 20 -34.94 -15.13 -31.76
CA ALA A 20 -34.54 -13.81 -31.26
C ALA A 20 -34.78 -13.68 -29.75
N ARG A 21 -35.92 -14.16 -29.26
CA ARG A 21 -36.27 -14.16 -27.83
C ARG A 21 -35.39 -15.10 -27.02
N GLN A 22 -35.08 -16.29 -27.55
CA GLN A 22 -34.16 -17.24 -26.91
C GLN A 22 -32.74 -16.67 -26.77
N GLU A 23 -32.29 -15.87 -27.74
CA GLU A 23 -31.00 -15.19 -27.70
C GLU A 23 -31.02 -13.84 -26.93
N GLY A 24 -32.19 -13.43 -26.40
CA GLY A 24 -32.34 -12.25 -25.54
C GLY A 24 -32.58 -10.92 -26.26
N TYR A 25 -32.90 -10.94 -27.55
CA TYR A 25 -33.24 -9.73 -28.33
C TYR A 25 -34.71 -9.34 -28.13
N VAL A 26 -34.95 -8.03 -27.97
CA VAL A 26 -36.31 -7.46 -27.82
C VAL A 26 -36.96 -7.20 -29.18
N LEU A 27 -36.16 -6.81 -30.18
CA LEU A 27 -36.61 -6.47 -31.52
C LEU A 27 -36.07 -7.48 -32.54
N LEU A 28 -36.96 -8.08 -33.33
CA LEU A 28 -36.58 -8.99 -34.40
C LEU A 28 -35.67 -8.31 -35.45
N SER A 29 -35.87 -7.02 -35.70
CA SER A 29 -35.02 -6.25 -36.62
C SER A 29 -33.57 -6.12 -36.12
N GLU A 30 -33.34 -6.10 -34.81
CA GLU A 30 -31.99 -6.09 -34.21
C GLU A 30 -31.35 -7.46 -34.28
N TYR A 31 -32.12 -8.52 -34.07
CA TYR A 31 -31.67 -9.89 -34.27
C TYR A 31 -31.27 -10.16 -35.74
N ILE A 32 -32.14 -9.80 -36.69
CA ILE A 32 -31.84 -9.93 -38.11
C ILE A 32 -30.61 -9.10 -38.49
N ARG A 33 -30.45 -7.91 -37.89
CA ARG A 33 -29.24 -7.09 -38.10
C ARG A 33 -27.99 -7.77 -37.53
N SER A 34 -28.03 -8.33 -36.34
CA SER A 34 -26.87 -9.00 -35.73
C SER A 34 -26.49 -10.28 -36.48
N VAL A 35 -27.46 -10.99 -37.03
CA VAL A 35 -27.24 -12.18 -37.87
C VAL A 35 -26.67 -11.79 -39.24
N LEU A 36 -27.25 -10.79 -39.91
CA LEU A 36 -26.81 -10.38 -41.26
C LEU A 36 -25.47 -9.65 -41.28
N PHE A 37 -25.17 -8.88 -40.23
CA PHE A 37 -23.96 -8.04 -40.17
C PHE A 37 -22.91 -8.56 -39.17
N GLY A 38 -23.16 -9.70 -38.51
CA GLY A 38 -22.27 -10.31 -37.52
C GLY A 38 -22.24 -9.55 -36.19
N ARG A 39 -21.92 -10.25 -35.08
CA ARG A 39 -21.89 -9.78 -33.68
C ARG A 39 -21.32 -8.35 -33.51
N GLN A 40 -22.18 -7.36 -33.67
CA GLN A 40 -22.03 -6.05 -33.06
C GLN A 40 -22.95 -6.06 -31.86
N THR A 41 -22.35 -6.20 -30.68
CA THR A 41 -23.03 -6.01 -29.41
C THR A 41 -23.74 -4.65 -29.40
N PRO A 42 -24.91 -4.53 -28.76
CA PRO A 42 -25.55 -3.24 -28.60
C PRO A 42 -24.79 -2.45 -27.54
N ILE A 43 -23.67 -1.84 -27.93
CA ILE A 43 -23.06 -0.78 -27.15
C ILE A 43 -23.54 0.52 -27.76
N GLN A 44 -24.42 1.17 -26.99
CA GLN A 44 -24.76 2.58 -27.14
C GLN A 44 -23.48 3.37 -27.49
N SER A 45 -23.55 4.13 -28.58
CA SER A 45 -22.50 4.99 -29.14
C SER A 45 -21.20 4.29 -29.59
N GLN A 46 -21.13 3.93 -30.87
CA GLN A 46 -19.84 3.80 -31.56
C GLN A 46 -19.84 4.58 -32.87
N ILE A 47 -18.96 5.57 -32.89
CA ILE A 47 -18.38 6.20 -34.07
C ILE A 47 -17.86 5.05 -34.95
N THR A 48 -18.43 4.89 -36.14
CA THR A 48 -17.89 3.98 -37.14
C THR A 48 -16.58 4.59 -37.65
N ILE A 49 -15.46 4.17 -37.06
CA ILE A 49 -14.12 4.55 -37.51
C ILE A 49 -13.77 3.64 -38.67
N ASP A 50 -13.77 4.18 -39.87
CA ASP A 50 -13.23 3.51 -41.06
C ASP A 50 -11.70 3.49 -40.97
N VAL A 51 -11.14 2.36 -40.54
CA VAL A 51 -9.70 2.16 -40.27
C VAL A 51 -8.85 2.18 -41.54
N ASN A 52 -9.48 2.12 -42.73
CA ASN A 52 -8.79 2.05 -44.01
C ASN A 52 -8.52 3.43 -44.65
N ASN A 53 -8.97 4.53 -44.04
CA ASN A 53 -8.70 5.88 -44.53
C ASN A 53 -7.53 6.54 -43.77
N PRO A 54 -6.36 6.76 -44.40
CA PRO A 54 -5.18 7.30 -43.73
C PRO A 54 -5.40 8.72 -43.17
N GLU A 55 -6.31 9.52 -43.74
CA GLU A 55 -6.61 10.86 -43.18
C GLU A 55 -7.34 10.80 -41.85
N ILE A 56 -8.24 9.83 -41.66
CA ILE A 56 -8.99 9.66 -40.42
C ILE A 56 -8.05 9.17 -39.31
N VAL A 57 -7.14 8.26 -39.64
CA VAL A 57 -6.09 7.80 -38.72
C VAL A 57 -5.20 8.96 -38.28
N ASN A 58 -4.77 9.83 -39.20
CA ASN A 58 -3.96 11.01 -38.87
C ASN A 58 -4.73 12.06 -38.02
N GLN A 59 -6.03 12.23 -38.25
CA GLN A 59 -6.85 13.10 -37.40
C GLN A 59 -7.07 12.51 -36.00
N ILE A 60 -7.13 11.19 -35.89
CA ILE A 60 -7.23 10.50 -34.60
C ILE A 60 -5.88 10.57 -33.86
N THR A 61 -4.76 10.36 -34.53
CA THR A 61 -3.42 10.45 -33.92
C THR A 61 -3.16 11.86 -33.41
N THR A 62 -3.43 12.90 -34.20
CA THR A 62 -3.26 14.30 -33.75
C THR A 62 -4.18 14.69 -32.58
N LYS A 63 -5.44 14.21 -32.58
CA LYS A 63 -6.35 14.40 -31.43
C LYS A 63 -5.89 13.62 -30.20
N LEU A 64 -5.36 12.42 -30.39
CA LEU A 64 -4.82 11.58 -29.33
C LEU A 64 -3.55 12.20 -28.75
N GLU A 65 -2.63 12.66 -29.59
CA GLU A 65 -1.43 13.40 -29.20
C GLU A 65 -1.81 14.64 -28.39
N ARG A 66 -2.76 15.44 -28.86
CA ARG A 66 -3.22 16.61 -28.10
C ARG A 66 -3.81 16.21 -26.75
N LYS A 67 -4.63 15.16 -26.71
CA LYS A 67 -5.22 14.68 -25.45
C LYS A 67 -4.16 14.13 -24.50
N ILE A 68 -3.15 13.44 -25.02
CA ILE A 68 -1.98 12.97 -24.26
C ILE A 68 -1.21 14.17 -23.72
N MET A 69 -0.96 15.20 -24.52
CA MET A 69 -0.31 16.43 -24.07
C MET A 69 -1.12 17.16 -23.01
N ASP A 70 -2.45 17.23 -23.17
CA ASP A 70 -3.36 17.83 -22.18
C ASP A 70 -3.36 17.04 -20.86
N TYR A 71 -3.16 15.72 -20.91
CA TYR A 71 -2.98 14.90 -19.71
C TYR A 71 -1.59 15.03 -19.10
N ILE A 72 -0.53 15.12 -19.92
CA ILE A 72 0.86 15.22 -19.46
C ILE A 72 1.15 16.59 -18.85
N ASN A 73 0.63 17.68 -19.42
CA ASN A 73 0.90 19.05 -18.98
C ASN A 73 0.62 19.27 -17.47
N PRO A 74 -0.52 18.82 -16.90
CA PRO A 74 -0.75 18.85 -15.46
C PRO A 74 0.27 18.05 -14.65
N PHE A 75 0.73 16.89 -15.13
CA PHE A 75 1.77 16.12 -14.45
C PHE A 75 3.13 16.83 -14.52
N THR A 76 3.47 17.44 -15.65
CA THR A 76 4.67 18.27 -15.80
C THR A 76 4.65 19.44 -14.81
N ALA A 77 3.51 20.12 -14.67
CA ALA A 77 3.35 21.21 -13.71
C ALA A 77 3.50 20.74 -12.26
N GLN A 78 2.91 19.58 -11.91
CA GLN A 78 3.06 18.99 -10.57
C GLN A 78 4.51 18.58 -10.30
N ILE A 79 5.21 18.02 -11.28
CA ILE A 79 6.62 17.65 -11.16
C ILE A 79 7.47 18.90 -10.91
N ASP A 80 7.20 20.01 -11.60
CA ASP A 80 7.94 21.25 -11.39
C ASP A 80 7.63 21.90 -10.04
N GLU A 81 6.39 21.79 -9.54
CA GLU A 81 6.04 22.19 -8.18
C GLU A 81 6.76 21.34 -7.12
N ILE A 82 6.86 20.02 -7.33
CA ILE A 82 7.60 19.11 -6.46
C ILE A 82 9.09 19.46 -6.45
N LYS A 83 9.70 19.71 -7.63
CA LYS A 83 11.10 20.15 -7.71
C LYS A 83 11.34 21.43 -6.92
N ARG A 84 10.44 22.41 -7.02
CA ARG A 84 10.51 23.66 -6.23
C ARG A 84 10.41 23.37 -4.73
N LYS A 85 9.44 22.57 -4.31
CA LYS A 85 9.30 22.18 -2.89
C LYS A 85 10.54 21.44 -2.36
N ILE A 86 11.15 20.59 -3.18
CA ILE A 86 12.40 19.90 -2.82
C ILE A 86 13.54 20.91 -2.67
N ALA A 87 13.67 21.87 -3.58
CA ALA A 87 14.68 22.93 -3.48
C ALA A 87 14.46 23.79 -2.22
N ASP A 88 13.22 24.22 -1.95
CA ASP A 88 12.88 25.00 -0.75
C ASP A 88 13.15 24.21 0.54
N LEU A 89 12.87 22.90 0.55
CA LEU A 89 13.16 22.04 1.69
C LEU A 89 14.67 21.82 1.86
N ALA A 90 15.41 21.65 0.77
CA ALA A 90 16.86 21.53 0.82
C ALA A 90 17.50 22.81 1.38
N GLU A 91 17.05 23.99 0.93
CA GLU A 91 17.51 25.29 1.45
C GLU A 91 17.17 25.45 2.94
N LYS A 92 15.95 25.09 3.36
CA LYS A 92 15.57 25.10 4.78
C LYS A 92 16.37 24.12 5.63
N ILE A 93 16.72 22.96 5.10
CA ILE A 93 17.58 21.99 5.80
C ILE A 93 18.98 22.58 5.95
N GLU A 94 19.55 23.16 4.90
CA GLU A 94 20.86 23.81 4.95
C GLU A 94 20.87 25.00 5.93
N GLU A 95 19.79 25.80 5.97
CA GLU A 95 19.62 26.89 6.93
C GLU A 95 19.55 26.37 8.37
N LEU A 96 18.80 25.30 8.62
CA LEU A 96 18.71 24.67 9.95
C LEU A 96 20.02 24.00 10.37
N GLU A 97 20.74 23.36 9.44
CA GLU A 97 22.06 22.79 9.70
C GLU A 97 23.10 23.89 9.99
N SER A 98 23.05 25.01 9.26
CA SER A 98 23.91 26.15 9.53
C SER A 98 23.61 26.79 10.88
N SER A 99 22.33 26.86 11.26
CA SER A 99 21.85 27.35 12.57
C SER A 99 22.26 26.40 13.70
N LYS A 100 22.16 25.08 13.50
CA LYS A 100 22.68 24.10 14.47
C LYS A 100 24.19 24.21 14.62
N LYS A 101 24.92 24.41 13.52
CA LYS A 101 26.39 24.54 13.53
C LYS A 101 26.85 25.85 14.18
N SER A 102 26.07 26.93 14.07
CA SER A 102 26.33 28.18 14.79
C SER A 102 25.96 28.08 16.26
N ILE A 103 24.87 27.39 16.61
CA ILE A 103 24.51 27.07 18.00
C ILE A 103 25.57 26.16 18.65
N GLU A 104 26.02 25.09 18.00
CA GLU A 104 27.11 24.23 18.51
C GLU A 104 28.43 24.99 18.68
N LYS A 105 28.73 25.96 17.81
CA LYS A 105 29.92 26.82 17.95
C LYS A 105 29.78 27.81 19.10
N THR A 106 28.55 28.27 19.38
CA THR A 106 28.26 29.18 20.49
C THR A 106 28.24 28.43 21.83
N GLU A 107 27.67 27.22 21.88
CA GLU A 107 27.69 26.35 23.06
C GLU A 107 29.13 25.89 23.42
N LYS A 108 29.96 25.54 22.42
CA LYS A 108 31.39 25.24 22.66
C LYS A 108 32.23 26.42 23.13
N SER A 109 31.77 27.66 22.93
CA SER A 109 32.46 28.87 23.41
C SER A 109 31.90 29.40 24.73
N GLU A 110 30.68 29.04 25.11
CA GLU A 110 30.07 29.38 26.41
C GLU A 110 30.35 28.36 27.52
N GLU A 111 30.63 27.08 27.21
CA GLU A 111 30.93 26.04 28.21
C GLU A 111 32.23 26.28 29.01
N LYS A 112 33.11 27.21 28.62
CA LYS A 112 34.33 27.53 29.38
C LYS A 112 34.21 28.66 30.40
N LYS A 113 33.04 29.29 30.58
CA LYS A 113 32.90 30.43 31.52
C LYS A 113 31.82 30.32 32.60
N GLN A 114 31.07 29.22 32.70
CA GLN A 114 30.03 29.09 33.72
C GLN A 114 30.23 27.84 34.59
N ILE A 115 31.35 27.80 35.32
CA ILE A 115 31.50 26.93 36.49
C ILE A 115 31.17 27.78 37.72
N LYS A 116 30.04 27.45 38.37
CA LYS A 116 29.40 28.01 39.59
C LYS A 116 28.18 28.89 39.31
N VAL A 117 26.99 28.30 39.33
CA VAL A 117 26.10 28.27 40.50
C VAL A 117 25.16 27.07 40.34
N GLU A 118 24.99 26.32 41.43
CA GLU A 118 24.10 25.17 41.55
C GLU A 118 22.64 25.55 41.26
N THR A 119 22.00 24.83 40.33
CA THR A 119 20.66 24.29 40.58
C THR A 119 20.55 22.99 39.81
N LYS A 120 20.47 21.87 40.55
CA LYS A 120 19.99 20.58 40.04
C LYS A 120 18.65 20.79 39.34
N LYS A 121 18.66 20.87 38.02
CA LYS A 121 17.59 20.36 37.18
C LYS A 121 18.25 19.34 36.28
N GLU A 122 17.88 18.08 36.52
CA GLU A 122 18.23 16.95 35.67
C GLU A 122 18.09 17.37 34.21
N GLN A 123 19.20 17.30 33.48
CA GLN A 123 19.17 17.34 32.04
C GLN A 123 18.17 16.29 31.59
N PRO A 124 17.12 16.64 30.81
CA PRO A 124 16.39 15.62 30.10
C PRO A 124 17.38 15.05 29.09
N GLN A 125 17.96 13.90 29.42
CA GLN A 125 18.60 13.02 28.45
C GLN A 125 17.72 13.07 27.19
N PRO A 126 18.25 13.45 26.01
CA PRO A 126 17.44 13.50 24.80
C PRO A 126 16.77 12.14 24.70
N LYS A 127 15.44 12.14 24.76
CA LYS A 127 14.64 10.92 24.78
C LYS A 127 15.11 10.10 23.59
N LYS A 128 15.84 8.99 23.84
CA LYS A 128 16.22 8.03 22.82
C LYS A 128 15.02 7.84 21.92
N THR A 129 15.19 8.10 20.64
CA THR A 129 14.06 8.18 19.72
C THR A 129 13.39 6.81 19.77
N ALA A 130 12.09 6.74 19.96
CA ALA A 130 11.41 5.44 20.05
C ALA A 130 11.59 4.60 18.75
N ILE A 131 12.03 5.24 17.66
CA ILE A 131 12.56 4.62 16.43
C ILE A 131 13.91 3.94 16.65
N GLU A 132 14.89 4.62 17.27
CA GLU A 132 16.16 4.00 17.67
C GLU A 132 15.89 2.82 18.61
N ARG A 133 14.87 2.91 19.47
CA ARG A 133 14.46 1.79 20.31
C ARG A 133 13.87 0.61 19.53
N LEU A 134 13.04 0.85 18.50
CA LEU A 134 12.58 -0.22 17.60
C LEU A 134 13.76 -0.82 16.80
N GLN A 135 14.69 0.01 16.37
CA GLN A 135 15.86 -0.39 15.58
C GLN A 135 16.91 -1.13 16.43
N GLU A 136 17.03 -0.80 17.72
CA GLU A 136 17.87 -1.51 18.70
C GLU A 136 17.20 -2.78 19.25
N GLU A 137 15.89 -2.76 19.51
CA GLU A 137 15.18 -3.82 20.23
C GLU A 137 14.37 -4.77 19.32
N GLY A 138 14.13 -4.42 18.05
CA GLY A 138 13.50 -5.26 17.02
C GLY A 138 11.98 -5.43 17.13
N ILE A 139 11.43 -5.36 18.35
CA ILE A 139 9.99 -5.47 18.69
C ILE A 139 9.59 -4.34 19.64
N LEU A 140 8.41 -3.76 19.44
CA LEU A 140 7.74 -2.87 20.40
C LEU A 140 6.32 -3.33 20.68
N PHE A 141 5.98 -3.44 21.97
CA PHE A 141 4.63 -3.76 22.45
C PHE A 141 3.89 -2.48 22.85
N GLU A 142 2.60 -2.36 22.54
CA GLU A 142 1.77 -1.23 23.01
C GLU A 142 1.76 -1.13 24.55
N SER A 143 1.82 -2.26 25.27
CA SER A 143 1.93 -2.28 26.73
C SER A 143 3.17 -1.56 27.27
N GLU A 144 4.26 -1.52 26.51
CA GLU A 144 5.52 -0.85 26.88
C GLU A 144 5.52 0.63 26.46
N LEU A 145 4.57 1.03 25.59
CA LEU A 145 4.43 2.38 25.06
C LEU A 145 3.33 3.20 25.75
N LYS A 146 2.74 2.71 26.85
CA LYS A 146 1.73 3.44 27.66
C LYS A 146 2.19 4.82 28.18
N ALA A 147 3.48 5.13 28.08
CA ALA A 147 4.04 6.45 28.39
C ALA A 147 3.91 7.48 27.25
N LEU A 148 3.57 7.06 26.02
CA LEU A 148 3.35 7.97 24.89
C LEU A 148 1.92 8.51 24.89
N ARG A 149 1.81 9.81 24.59
CA ARG A 149 0.55 10.55 24.52
C ARG A 149 -0.35 10.12 23.36
N ASP A 150 0.23 9.58 22.28
CA ASP A 150 -0.52 9.06 21.13
C ASP A 150 0.14 7.79 20.57
N PRO A 151 -0.31 6.60 21.02
CA PRO A 151 0.18 5.32 20.49
C PRO A 151 -0.17 5.12 19.02
N THR A 152 -1.32 5.60 18.56
CA THR A 152 -1.79 5.34 17.18
C THR A 152 -0.94 6.10 16.16
N ALA A 153 -0.65 7.38 16.40
CA ALA A 153 0.24 8.15 15.54
C ALA A 153 1.66 7.56 15.51
N PHE A 154 2.10 6.95 16.62
CA PHE A 154 3.40 6.29 16.71
C PHE A 154 3.46 5.04 15.82
N PHE A 155 2.47 4.16 15.90
CA PHE A 155 2.37 2.99 15.03
C PHE A 155 2.28 3.38 13.54
N ASN A 156 1.47 4.39 13.19
CA ASN A 156 1.39 4.89 11.82
C ASN A 156 2.73 5.44 11.29
N LYS A 157 3.58 5.97 12.17
CA LYS A 157 4.93 6.41 11.81
C LYS A 157 5.86 5.21 11.55
N LEU A 158 5.79 4.20 12.41
CA LEU A 158 6.55 2.96 12.25
C LEU A 158 6.16 2.20 10.97
N GLU A 159 4.87 2.17 10.63
CA GLU A 159 4.38 1.58 9.37
C GLU A 159 4.98 2.28 8.14
N ARG A 160 5.03 3.62 8.15
CA ARG A 160 5.65 4.41 7.07
C ARG A 160 7.14 4.18 6.94
N GLU A 161 7.81 3.85 8.04
CA GLU A 161 9.24 3.54 8.09
C GLU A 161 9.54 2.06 7.77
N GLY A 162 8.50 1.25 7.49
CA GLY A 162 8.66 -0.15 7.03
C GLY A 162 8.57 -1.19 8.15
N ALA A 163 8.04 -0.84 9.32
CA ALA A 163 7.74 -1.81 10.36
C ALA A 163 6.43 -2.56 10.08
N LYS A 164 6.44 -3.87 10.30
CA LYS A 164 5.24 -4.71 10.22
C LYS A 164 4.50 -4.66 11.56
N ILE A 165 3.24 -4.23 11.52
CA ILE A 165 2.39 -4.15 12.70
C ILE A 165 1.46 -5.37 12.73
N ILE A 166 1.41 -6.04 13.88
CA ILE A 166 0.43 -7.09 14.19
C ILE A 166 -0.56 -6.50 15.18
N TYR A 167 -1.85 -6.62 14.85
CA TYR A 167 -2.95 -6.25 15.73
C TYR A 167 -3.40 -7.51 16.48
N LEU A 168 -3.15 -7.59 17.79
CA LEU A 168 -3.73 -8.60 18.67
C LEU A 168 -4.99 -8.03 19.35
N GLU A 169 -5.82 -8.91 19.91
CA GLU A 169 -6.98 -8.47 20.71
C GLU A 169 -6.52 -7.77 22.00
N SER A 170 -5.39 -8.20 22.55
CA SER A 170 -4.82 -7.60 23.77
C SER A 170 -3.97 -6.34 23.53
N GLU A 171 -3.26 -6.25 22.41
CA GLU A 171 -2.35 -5.11 22.12
C GLU A 171 -1.85 -5.06 20.67
N ARG A 172 -1.35 -3.89 20.25
CA ARG A 172 -0.62 -3.73 18.98
C ARG A 172 0.88 -3.98 19.16
N ILE A 173 1.46 -4.76 18.27
CA ILE A 173 2.89 -5.05 18.27
C ILE A 173 3.50 -4.56 16.96
N ALA A 174 4.52 -3.72 17.04
CA ALA A 174 5.32 -3.34 15.88
C ALA A 174 6.62 -4.15 15.86
N MET A 175 6.99 -4.64 14.69
CA MET A 175 8.24 -5.34 14.46
C MET A 175 8.97 -4.72 13.27
N SER A 176 10.28 -4.62 13.35
CA SER A 176 11.07 -4.28 12.16
C SER A 176 11.02 -5.43 11.13
N GLN A 177 11.19 -5.10 9.85
CA GLN A 177 11.19 -6.10 8.78
C GLN A 177 12.29 -7.16 8.96
N ASP A 178 13.48 -6.74 9.39
CA ASP A 178 14.61 -7.64 9.65
C ASP A 178 14.33 -8.59 10.81
N PHE A 179 13.74 -8.07 11.88
CA PHE A 179 13.35 -8.87 13.03
C PHE A 179 12.26 -9.87 12.66
N TYR A 180 11.26 -9.45 11.91
CA TYR A 180 10.19 -10.33 11.44
C TYR A 180 10.74 -11.50 10.63
N ASN A 181 11.68 -11.25 9.71
CA ASN A 181 12.27 -12.32 8.89
C ASN A 181 13.07 -13.32 9.73
N LYS A 182 13.84 -12.85 10.73
CA LYS A 182 14.55 -13.71 11.68
C LYS A 182 13.58 -14.56 12.48
N PHE A 183 12.59 -13.92 13.10
CA PHE A 183 11.56 -14.58 13.88
C PHE A 183 10.84 -15.67 13.07
N ILE A 184 10.44 -15.41 11.82
CA ILE A 184 9.82 -16.43 10.96
C ILE A 184 10.78 -17.59 10.68
N GLY A 185 12.07 -17.32 10.46
CA GLY A 185 13.08 -18.35 10.30
C GLY A 185 13.23 -19.22 11.55
N ASP A 186 13.30 -18.58 12.72
CA ASP A 186 13.50 -19.24 14.00
C ASP A 186 12.29 -20.09 14.40
N ILE A 187 11.05 -19.58 14.25
CA ILE A 187 9.85 -20.37 14.53
C ILE A 187 9.65 -21.53 13.52
N SER A 188 10.11 -21.36 12.28
CA SER A 188 10.02 -22.41 11.25
C SER A 188 11.03 -23.53 11.50
N SER A 189 12.16 -23.24 12.14
CA SER A 189 13.18 -24.24 12.49
C SER A 189 12.83 -25.06 13.73
N ILE A 190 11.79 -24.66 14.48
CA ILE A 190 11.37 -25.37 15.69
C ILE A 190 10.35 -26.46 15.33
N ASP A 191 10.80 -27.70 15.47
CA ASP A 191 10.09 -28.95 15.22
C ASP A 191 9.23 -29.44 16.39
N THR A 192 9.12 -28.61 17.43
CA THR A 192 8.51 -28.97 18.70
C THR A 192 7.08 -28.46 18.75
N SER A 193 6.09 -29.33 18.97
CA SER A 193 4.68 -28.91 18.98
C SER A 193 4.23 -28.24 20.29
N ASP A 194 5.07 -28.24 21.32
CA ASP A 194 4.79 -27.58 22.59
C ASP A 194 5.17 -26.08 22.53
N PRO A 195 4.22 -25.16 22.77
CA PRO A 195 4.49 -23.74 22.84
C PRO A 195 5.56 -23.33 23.86
N GLU A 196 5.68 -24.02 25.00
CA GLU A 196 6.64 -23.64 26.05
C GLU A 196 8.08 -24.06 25.70
N GLU A 197 8.24 -25.24 25.11
CA GLU A 197 9.54 -25.73 24.63
C GLU A 197 10.00 -24.94 23.40
N ALA A 198 9.08 -24.59 22.51
CA ALA A 198 9.36 -23.69 21.38
C ALA A 198 9.81 -22.31 21.84
N ALA A 199 9.12 -21.72 22.82
CA ALA A 199 9.52 -20.44 23.40
C ALA A 199 10.90 -20.49 24.08
N SER A 200 11.32 -21.64 24.61
CA SER A 200 12.62 -21.78 25.29
C SER A 200 13.81 -21.85 24.32
N LYS A 201 13.56 -22.16 23.04
CA LYS A 201 14.58 -22.19 21.98
C LYS A 201 14.78 -20.84 21.29
N LEU A 202 13.87 -19.89 21.51
CA LEU A 202 13.90 -18.54 20.94
C LEU A 202 14.64 -17.55 21.84
N GLU A 203 15.02 -16.39 21.31
CA GLU A 203 15.54 -15.31 22.16
C GLU A 203 14.51 -14.91 23.22
N PRO A 204 14.92 -14.43 24.41
CA PRO A 204 13.99 -14.07 25.50
C PRO A 204 12.87 -13.11 25.08
N LYS A 205 13.14 -12.23 24.09
CA LYS A 205 12.17 -11.27 23.54
C LYS A 205 11.25 -11.91 22.50
N GLU A 206 11.78 -12.77 21.64
CA GLU A 206 11.02 -13.58 20.67
C GLU A 206 10.12 -14.59 21.38
N ALA A 207 10.60 -15.22 22.44
CA ALA A 207 9.84 -16.10 23.31
C ALA A 207 8.62 -15.38 23.91
N LYS A 208 8.79 -14.12 24.33
CA LYS A 208 7.71 -13.27 24.85
C LYS A 208 6.67 -12.95 23.76
N LEU A 209 7.12 -12.67 22.54
CA LEU A 209 6.25 -12.46 21.38
C LEU A 209 5.50 -13.76 21.02
N PHE A 210 6.23 -14.87 20.88
CA PHE A 210 5.70 -16.17 20.53
C PHE A 210 4.67 -16.67 21.54
N ARG A 211 4.93 -16.55 22.86
CA ARG A 211 3.95 -16.90 23.90
C ARG A 211 2.67 -16.09 23.79
N LYS A 212 2.77 -14.80 23.45
CA LYS A 212 1.59 -13.94 23.24
C LYS A 212 0.82 -14.35 21.98
N LEU A 213 1.52 -14.58 20.87
CA LEU A 213 0.90 -15.01 19.63
C LEU A 213 0.28 -16.41 19.74
N ALA A 214 0.94 -17.35 20.43
CA ALA A 214 0.44 -18.69 20.68
C ALA A 214 -0.80 -18.68 21.59
N LYS A 215 -0.82 -17.81 22.62
CA LYS A 215 -1.98 -17.63 23.50
C LYS A 215 -3.21 -17.13 22.74
N GLU A 216 -3.02 -16.28 21.73
CA GLU A 216 -4.10 -15.76 20.87
C GLU A 216 -4.33 -16.62 19.62
N ALA A 217 -3.77 -17.83 19.56
CA ALA A 217 -3.90 -18.76 18.42
C ALA A 217 -3.47 -18.17 17.06
N LEU A 218 -2.63 -17.14 17.06
CA LEU A 218 -2.04 -16.50 15.88
C LEU A 218 -0.82 -17.25 15.36
N VAL A 219 -0.34 -18.27 16.08
CA VAL A 219 0.68 -19.22 15.59
C VAL A 219 0.10 -20.63 15.66
N ILE A 220 0.19 -21.35 14.56
CA ILE A 220 -0.23 -22.74 14.45
C ILE A 220 1.00 -23.58 14.10
N TYR A 221 1.17 -24.69 14.81
CA TYR A 221 2.16 -25.69 14.45
C TYR A 221 1.66 -26.48 13.23
N ASP A 222 2.40 -26.41 12.13
CA ASP A 222 2.10 -27.18 10.94
C ASP A 222 2.85 -28.52 10.99
N ALA A 223 2.10 -29.61 11.19
CA ALA A 223 2.62 -30.97 11.27
C ALA A 223 3.29 -31.43 9.96
N ASN A 224 2.97 -30.83 8.81
CA ASN A 224 3.58 -31.17 7.52
C ASN A 224 4.94 -30.50 7.34
N SER A 225 5.08 -29.24 7.75
CA SER A 225 6.37 -28.53 7.69
C SER A 225 7.23 -28.70 8.93
N LYS A 226 6.74 -29.38 9.97
CA LYS A 226 7.40 -29.51 11.28
C LYS A 226 7.93 -28.17 11.78
N GLY A 227 7.07 -27.16 11.74
CA GLY A 227 7.46 -25.79 12.00
C GLY A 227 6.24 -24.96 12.33
N TRP A 228 6.44 -23.95 13.15
CA TRP A 228 5.39 -23.01 13.51
C TRP A 228 5.20 -21.99 12.40
N LYS A 229 3.94 -21.70 12.08
CA LYS A 229 3.56 -20.67 11.11
C LYS A 229 2.61 -19.68 11.75
N LEU A 230 2.76 -18.41 11.38
CA LEU A 230 1.74 -17.42 11.71
C LEU A 230 0.45 -17.77 10.97
N ALA A 231 -0.62 -17.96 11.72
CA ALA A 231 -1.97 -18.01 11.22
C ALA A 231 -2.34 -16.59 10.79
N ALA A 232 -1.93 -16.23 9.56
CA ALA A 232 -2.24 -14.93 9.00
C ALA A 232 -3.76 -14.76 8.92
N GLN A 233 -4.31 -13.93 9.81
CA GLN A 233 -5.55 -13.24 9.49
C GLN A 233 -5.21 -12.21 8.40
N LEU A 234 -5.64 -12.52 7.18
CA LEU A 234 -5.92 -11.54 6.13
C LEU A 234 -7.13 -10.70 6.55
#